data_AF-A0A9D9HGF1-F1
#
_entry.id   AF-A0A9D9HGF1-F1
#
_cell.length_a   1.000
_cell.length_b   1.000
_cell.length_c   1.000
_cell.angle_alpha   90.00
_cell.angle_beta   90.00
_cell.angle_gamma   90.00
#
_symmetry.space_group_name_H-M   'P 1'
#
loop_
_entity.id
_entity.type
_entity.pdbx_description
1 polymer ?
#
loop_
_entity_poly.entity_id
_entity_poly.type
_entity_poly.pdbx_seq_one_letter_code
_entity_poly.pdbx_strand_id
1 'polypeptide(L)'
;MTVRKKNRLPPGRHNTENTDSRYAKRGGAGFRCRFFPAVVLFVLVSAVLPAQNAEKDTVENTDSLLFGVWENSARFLEFSPESGLRIVLKPYYAFVYEDAGWIPCSVSAVPSRGGIFLLSVSYPGERTPAAFPVAVIGGGDLFTRFYVRERPAGQPPAEPAALSGFWREYGNSGEIRLYSGPPPDAFFCLWFSGSRYCRIRYWLTGAPFREGDAVFTPQGETEPVAVPKFLRAGNAVYTCVTGTGSVLRNYEQGTWEIAGDEIRFQADRIVFAGARREETLPVFFSASGDILAFGPPAFTRSGIQDLDGEIAAHNAKRRPPREPPLEFMELDFRWEEIERIRR
;
A
#
# COMPACT_ATOMS: atom_id res chain seq x y z
N MET A 1 -31.99 3.50 -55.51
CA MET A 1 -31.52 3.21 -56.88
C MET A 1 -30.18 3.89 -57.09
N THR A 2 -29.14 3.08 -57.33
CA THR A 2 -27.86 3.26 -58.09
C THR A 2 -27.25 4.67 -58.16
N VAL A 3 -25.99 4.92 -57.77
CA VAL A 3 -24.73 4.77 -58.55
C VAL A 3 -23.53 4.79 -57.55
N ARG A 4 -22.64 3.80 -57.43
CA ARG A 4 -21.49 3.32 -58.27
C ARG A 4 -20.16 4.13 -58.18
N LYS A 5 -19.11 3.41 -57.71
CA LYS A 5 -17.66 3.40 -58.08
C LYS A 5 -16.72 4.52 -57.58
N LYS A 6 -15.62 4.10 -56.92
CA LYS A 6 -14.31 3.83 -57.58
C LYS A 6 -13.27 3.19 -56.64
N ASN A 7 -12.70 2.07 -57.10
CA ASN A 7 -11.41 1.51 -56.69
C ASN A 7 -10.24 2.40 -57.16
N ARG A 8 -9.12 2.39 -56.42
CA ARG A 8 -7.74 2.41 -56.97
C ARG A 8 -6.69 2.12 -55.88
N LEU A 9 -5.98 0.99 -56.06
CA LEU A 9 -4.58 0.71 -55.69
C LEU A 9 -3.70 1.01 -56.94
N PRO A 10 -2.35 0.84 -56.95
CA PRO A 10 -1.25 0.99 -55.97
C PRO A 10 -0.12 1.90 -56.58
N PRO A 11 1.20 1.84 -56.24
CA PRO A 11 2.11 0.73 -56.61
C PRO A 11 3.24 0.40 -55.59
N GLY A 12 3.86 -0.78 -55.76
CA GLY A 12 4.98 -1.27 -54.95
C GLY A 12 6.38 -0.82 -55.39
N ARG A 13 7.41 -1.26 -54.64
CA ARG A 13 8.81 -1.37 -55.11
C ARG A 13 9.55 -2.50 -54.39
N HIS A 14 10.47 -3.09 -55.17
CA HIS A 14 11.25 -4.31 -54.96
C HIS A 14 12.39 -4.22 -53.94
N ASN A 15 12.68 -5.40 -53.35
CA ASN A 15 13.94 -6.08 -53.02
C ASN A 15 15.24 -5.29 -52.79
N THR A 16 15.98 -5.64 -51.73
CA THR A 16 17.25 -6.39 -51.85
C THR A 16 17.73 -6.89 -50.49
N GLU A 17 17.91 -8.21 -50.38
CA GLU A 17 18.87 -8.84 -49.48
C GLU A 17 20.28 -8.43 -49.90
N ASN A 18 21.20 -8.25 -48.96
CA ASN A 18 22.58 -8.64 -49.20
C ASN A 18 23.29 -9.07 -47.91
N THR A 19 23.88 -10.24 -48.02
CA THR A 19 24.72 -10.96 -47.08
C THR A 19 26.18 -10.49 -47.13
N ASP A 20 26.94 -10.96 -46.15
CA ASP A 20 28.37 -11.26 -46.17
C ASP A 20 29.43 -10.16 -45.95
N SER A 21 29.99 -10.24 -44.74
CA SER A 21 31.30 -10.84 -44.42
C SER A 21 32.60 -10.30 -45.06
N ARG A 22 33.58 -10.14 -44.15
CA ARG A 22 35.05 -10.25 -44.25
C ARG A 22 35.91 -9.00 -44.54
N TYR A 23 36.83 -8.81 -43.58
CA TYR A 23 38.29 -8.53 -43.63
C TYR A 23 38.64 -7.36 -42.70
N ALA A 24 39.14 -7.60 -41.48
CA ALA A 24 40.50 -7.97 -41.08
C ALA A 24 41.48 -6.79 -40.94
N LYS A 25 42.07 -6.71 -39.73
CA LYS A 25 43.49 -6.41 -39.42
C LYS A 25 44.10 -5.07 -39.88
N ARG A 26 44.44 -4.19 -38.92
CA ARG A 26 45.78 -3.97 -38.30
C ARG A 26 45.98 -2.53 -37.79
N GLY A 27 46.71 -2.41 -36.67
CA GLY A 27 47.43 -1.21 -36.21
C GLY A 27 46.68 -0.43 -35.12
N GLY A 28 47.13 -0.27 -33.87
CA GLY A 28 48.46 -0.43 -33.29
C GLY A 28 49.02 0.92 -32.83
N ALA A 29 48.61 1.37 -31.62
CA ALA A 29 49.31 2.31 -30.72
C ALA A 29 48.39 2.42 -29.49
N GLY A 30 48.77 2.18 -28.23
CA GLY A 30 50.06 2.33 -27.60
C GLY A 30 49.88 3.30 -26.43
N PHE A 31 49.25 2.87 -25.34
CA PHE A 31 49.32 3.58 -24.05
C PHE A 31 49.56 2.59 -22.93
N ARG A 32 50.79 2.64 -22.39
CA ARG A 32 51.26 1.86 -21.26
C ARG A 32 50.81 2.57 -19.98
N CYS A 33 50.06 1.88 -19.12
CA CYS A 33 49.97 2.26 -17.71
C CYS A 33 50.71 1.21 -16.88
N ARG A 34 51.68 1.67 -16.09
CA ARG A 34 52.62 0.87 -15.31
C ARG A 34 51.90 0.24 -14.12
N PHE A 35 52.01 -1.10 -14.01
CA PHE A 35 51.75 -1.82 -12.77
C PHE A 35 52.94 -1.62 -11.82
N PHE A 36 52.67 -1.11 -10.61
CA PHE A 36 53.58 -1.18 -9.46
C PHE A 36 53.11 -2.31 -8.55
N PRO A 37 53.97 -3.26 -8.13
CA PRO A 37 53.61 -4.23 -7.10
C PRO A 37 53.99 -3.64 -5.73
N ALA A 38 52.99 -3.35 -4.91
CA ALA A 38 53.22 -3.08 -3.49
C ALA A 38 52.89 -4.36 -2.70
N VAL A 39 53.94 -5.06 -2.30
CA VAL A 39 53.93 -6.10 -1.29
C VAL A 39 53.50 -5.46 0.03
N VAL A 40 52.33 -5.84 0.57
CA VAL A 40 51.92 -5.45 1.93
C VAL A 40 52.07 -6.67 2.83
N LEU A 41 53.05 -6.55 3.72
CA LEU A 41 53.39 -7.46 4.80
C LEU A 41 52.29 -7.40 5.88
N PHE A 42 51.62 -8.51 6.14
CA PHE A 42 50.68 -8.66 7.26
C PHE A 42 51.50 -8.82 8.56
N VAL A 43 51.63 -7.75 9.34
CA VAL A 43 52.09 -7.83 10.74
C VAL A 43 50.86 -8.05 11.62
N LEU A 44 50.72 -9.27 12.14
CA LEU A 44 49.79 -9.62 13.21
C LEU A 44 50.25 -8.92 14.50
N VAL A 45 49.59 -7.81 14.85
CA VAL A 45 49.64 -7.25 16.20
C VAL A 45 48.41 -7.76 16.94
N SER A 46 48.61 -8.77 17.78
CA SER A 46 47.64 -9.23 18.76
C SER A 46 47.44 -8.15 19.82
N ALA A 47 46.46 -7.28 19.62
CA ALA A 47 45.91 -6.46 20.69
C ALA A 47 44.81 -7.27 21.39
N VAL A 48 45.12 -7.73 22.60
CA VAL A 48 44.15 -8.28 23.56
C VAL A 48 43.17 -7.17 23.91
N LEU A 49 41.97 -7.20 23.31
CA LEU A 49 40.84 -6.40 23.76
C LEU A 49 40.12 -7.17 24.87
N PRO A 50 39.81 -6.53 26.01
CA PRO A 50 39.03 -7.17 27.05
C PRO A 50 37.61 -7.43 26.53
N ALA A 51 37.12 -8.64 26.79
CA ALA A 51 35.76 -9.05 26.53
C ALA A 51 34.79 -8.02 27.13
N GLN A 52 34.20 -7.19 26.28
CA GLN A 52 33.03 -6.42 26.64
C GLN A 52 31.84 -7.38 26.63
N ASN A 53 31.15 -7.39 27.76
CA ASN A 53 30.02 -8.24 28.06
C ASN A 53 29.05 -8.29 26.88
N ALA A 54 28.60 -9.49 26.56
CA ALA A 54 27.41 -9.70 25.76
C ALA A 54 26.23 -9.06 26.51
N GLU A 55 25.98 -7.79 26.22
CA GLU A 55 24.70 -7.17 26.43
C GLU A 55 23.72 -7.95 25.57
N LYS A 56 22.91 -8.76 26.24
CA LYS A 56 21.78 -9.44 25.64
C LYS A 56 20.86 -8.33 25.17
N ASP A 57 20.99 -7.94 23.90
CA ASP A 57 20.04 -7.05 23.24
C ASP A 57 18.65 -7.64 23.50
N THR A 58 17.89 -6.92 24.31
CA THR A 58 16.46 -7.16 24.44
C THR A 58 15.88 -6.67 23.12
N VAL A 59 15.92 -7.52 22.09
CA VAL A 59 15.10 -7.35 20.90
C VAL A 59 13.67 -7.45 21.43
N GLU A 60 13.06 -6.31 21.77
CA GLU A 60 11.62 -6.22 21.92
C GLU A 60 11.03 -6.90 20.68
N ASN A 61 10.31 -8.00 20.90
CA ASN A 61 9.76 -8.82 19.86
C ASN A 61 8.74 -7.98 19.06
N THR A 62 9.22 -7.26 18.06
CA THR A 62 8.47 -6.19 17.40
C THR A 62 7.32 -6.78 16.59
N ASP A 63 7.44 -8.04 16.19
CA ASP A 63 6.39 -8.84 15.54
C ASP A 63 5.18 -9.07 16.45
N SER A 64 5.37 -9.08 17.78
CA SER A 64 4.27 -9.25 18.74
C SER A 64 3.23 -8.13 18.68
N LEU A 65 3.60 -6.94 18.16
CA LEU A 65 2.67 -5.82 18.00
C LEU A 65 1.58 -6.13 16.98
N LEU A 66 1.87 -6.94 15.95
CA LEU A 66 0.90 -7.30 14.92
C LEU A 66 0.07 -8.52 15.31
N PHE A 67 0.67 -9.54 15.92
CA PHE A 67 -0.01 -10.82 16.17
C PHE A 67 -1.20 -10.68 17.12
N GLY A 68 -2.29 -11.38 16.83
CA GLY A 68 -3.56 -11.34 17.56
C GLY A 68 -4.75 -10.90 16.70
N VAL A 69 -5.88 -10.62 17.36
CA VAL A 69 -7.15 -10.30 16.70
C VAL A 69 -7.32 -8.79 16.53
N TRP A 70 -7.70 -8.40 15.33
CA TRP A 70 -8.04 -7.05 14.92
C TRP A 70 -9.46 -7.03 14.36
N GLU A 71 -10.15 -5.91 14.49
CA GLU A 71 -11.52 -5.82 14.03
C GLU A 71 -11.87 -4.46 13.45
N ASN A 72 -12.84 -4.47 12.56
CA ASN A 72 -13.59 -3.28 12.21
C ASN A 72 -15.08 -3.62 12.16
N SER A 73 -15.91 -2.74 11.59
CA SER A 73 -17.35 -2.98 11.49
C SER A 73 -17.72 -4.18 10.61
N ALA A 74 -16.84 -4.57 9.68
CA ALA A 74 -17.17 -5.53 8.62
C ALA A 74 -16.48 -6.89 8.78
N ARG A 75 -15.35 -7.00 9.47
CA ARG A 75 -14.61 -8.28 9.62
C ARG A 75 -13.66 -8.28 10.81
N PHE A 76 -13.30 -9.48 11.26
CA PHE A 76 -12.14 -9.74 12.09
C PHE A 76 -10.95 -10.17 11.22
N LEU A 77 -9.75 -9.82 11.64
CA LEU A 77 -8.50 -10.36 11.15
C LEU A 77 -7.73 -10.96 12.32
N GLU A 78 -7.16 -12.14 12.13
CA GLU A 78 -6.26 -12.75 13.12
C GLU A 78 -4.92 -13.02 12.47
N PHE A 79 -3.86 -12.47 13.04
CA PHE A 79 -2.49 -12.77 12.65
C PHE A 79 -1.88 -13.74 13.66
N SER A 80 -1.49 -14.91 13.18
CA SER A 80 -0.82 -15.95 13.97
C SER A 80 0.58 -16.22 13.39
N PRO A 81 1.62 -16.32 14.24
CA PRO A 81 2.96 -16.69 13.79
C PRO A 81 3.02 -18.12 13.19
N GLU A 82 2.10 -19.00 13.62
CA GLU A 82 2.07 -20.40 13.19
C GLU A 82 1.12 -20.63 12.01
N SER A 83 -0.07 -20.03 12.06
CA SER A 83 -1.16 -20.33 11.13
C SER A 83 -1.32 -19.29 10.00
N GLY A 84 -0.66 -18.13 10.10
CA GLY A 84 -0.72 -17.07 9.10
C GLY A 84 -1.84 -16.06 9.35
N LEU A 85 -2.68 -15.82 8.34
CA LEU A 85 -3.75 -14.81 8.36
C LEU A 85 -5.11 -15.48 8.31
N ARG A 86 -5.99 -15.21 9.27
CA ARG A 86 -7.40 -15.59 9.22
C ARG A 86 -8.28 -14.36 9.00
N ILE A 87 -9.32 -14.51 8.18
CA ILE A 87 -10.28 -13.45 7.90
C ILE A 87 -11.68 -13.99 8.20
N VAL A 88 -12.40 -13.32 9.10
CA VAL A 88 -13.75 -13.71 9.49
C VAL A 88 -14.70 -12.56 9.18
N LEU A 89 -15.65 -12.77 8.28
CA LEU A 89 -16.59 -11.74 7.86
C LEU A 89 -17.70 -11.55 8.90
N LYS A 90 -17.89 -10.30 9.33
CA LYS A 90 -19.06 -9.90 10.10
C LYS A 90 -20.26 -9.78 9.16
N PRO A 91 -21.48 -10.03 9.64
CA PRO A 91 -22.62 -10.13 8.77
C PRO A 91 -23.01 -8.77 8.22
N TYR A 92 -23.06 -8.66 6.89
CA TYR A 92 -23.74 -7.54 6.21
C TYR A 92 -25.21 -7.89 5.90
N TYR A 93 -25.50 -9.17 5.61
CA TYR A 93 -26.86 -9.74 5.41
C TYR A 93 -27.06 -11.14 6.01
N ALA A 94 -25.98 -11.80 6.45
CA ALA A 94 -26.02 -13.09 7.12
C ALA A 94 -26.33 -12.90 8.62
N PHE A 95 -26.68 -13.95 9.36
CA PHE A 95 -26.79 -13.92 10.83
C PHE A 95 -25.63 -14.68 11.48
N VAL A 96 -24.60 -14.99 10.68
CA VAL A 96 -23.46 -15.78 11.08
C VAL A 96 -22.18 -15.03 10.75
N TYR A 97 -21.17 -15.21 11.59
CA TYR A 97 -19.79 -14.92 11.25
C TYR A 97 -19.31 -16.01 10.30
N GLU A 98 -18.84 -15.59 9.13
CA GLU A 98 -18.32 -16.48 8.11
C GLU A 98 -16.80 -16.52 8.21
N ASP A 99 -16.27 -17.67 8.58
CA ASP A 99 -14.83 -17.89 8.67
C ASP A 99 -14.29 -18.41 7.34
N ALA A 100 -13.39 -17.64 6.72
CA ALA A 100 -12.72 -18.05 5.48
C ALA A 100 -11.57 -19.03 5.71
N GLY A 101 -11.24 -19.33 6.97
CA GLY A 101 -10.13 -20.18 7.35
C GLY A 101 -8.77 -19.48 7.28
N TRP A 102 -7.72 -20.25 7.53
CA TRP A 102 -6.34 -19.77 7.55
C TRP A 102 -5.77 -19.65 6.14
N ILE A 103 -5.30 -18.45 5.82
CA ILE A 103 -4.58 -18.10 4.59
C ILE A 103 -3.08 -18.08 4.92
N PRO A 104 -2.24 -18.82 4.20
CA PRO A 104 -0.80 -18.78 4.42
C PRO A 104 -0.27 -17.35 4.26
N CYS A 105 0.35 -16.84 5.32
CA CYS A 105 0.87 -15.48 5.38
C CYS A 105 2.17 -15.47 6.20
N SER A 106 3.24 -14.92 5.63
CA SER A 106 4.45 -14.61 6.40
C SER A 106 4.50 -13.12 6.73
N VAL A 107 4.95 -12.80 7.94
CA VAL A 107 5.10 -11.43 8.42
C VAL A 107 6.60 -11.11 8.54
N SER A 108 7.00 -9.93 8.08
CA SER A 108 8.33 -9.37 8.33
C SER A 108 8.21 -7.95 8.86
N ALA A 109 8.70 -7.66 10.06
CA ALA A 109 8.91 -6.29 10.49
C ALA A 109 9.93 -5.58 9.59
N VAL A 110 9.74 -4.29 9.35
CA VAL A 110 10.72 -3.45 8.63
C VAL A 110 11.77 -2.97 9.65
N PRO A 111 13.06 -3.33 9.48
CA PRO A 111 14.11 -2.92 10.41
C PRO A 111 14.17 -1.40 10.55
N SER A 112 14.55 -0.89 11.73
CA SER A 112 14.70 0.54 12.05
C SER A 112 13.45 1.42 11.96
N ARG A 113 12.30 0.88 11.54
CA ARG A 113 11.01 1.58 11.47
C ARG A 113 9.94 0.78 12.23
N GLY A 114 10.01 0.87 13.56
CA GLY A 114 9.10 0.15 14.46
C GLY A 114 7.64 0.39 14.12
N GLY A 115 6.85 -0.69 14.12
CA GLY A 115 5.42 -0.66 13.82
C GLY A 115 5.05 -0.88 12.34
N ILE A 116 6.00 -0.98 11.41
CA ILE A 116 5.71 -1.37 10.01
C ILE A 116 5.96 -2.86 9.81
N PHE A 117 4.98 -3.53 9.20
CA PHE A 117 5.05 -4.95 8.85
C PHE A 117 4.76 -5.15 7.37
N LEU A 118 5.54 -6.01 6.73
CA LEU A 118 5.28 -6.50 5.38
C LEU A 118 4.66 -7.88 5.46
N LEU A 119 3.40 -7.98 5.04
CA LEU A 119 2.68 -9.24 4.90
C LEU A 119 2.97 -9.83 3.52
N SER A 120 3.24 -11.13 3.46
CA SER A 120 3.31 -11.90 2.21
C SER A 120 2.21 -12.94 2.22
N VAL A 121 1.08 -12.63 1.58
CA VAL A 121 -0.14 -13.43 1.62
C VAL A 121 -0.23 -14.30 0.37
N SER A 122 -0.36 -15.62 0.55
CA SER A 122 -0.50 -16.57 -0.55
C SER A 122 -1.97 -16.92 -0.75
N TYR A 123 -2.64 -16.21 -1.65
CA TYR A 123 -4.05 -16.45 -1.94
C TYR A 123 -4.26 -17.75 -2.74
N PRO A 124 -5.37 -18.47 -2.50
CA PRO A 124 -5.74 -19.63 -3.30
C PRO A 124 -5.80 -19.32 -4.80
N GLY A 125 -5.09 -20.11 -5.62
CA GLY A 125 -5.07 -19.96 -7.07
C GLY A 125 -4.03 -18.97 -7.61
N GLU A 126 -3.31 -18.25 -6.75
CA GLU A 126 -2.25 -17.32 -7.16
C GLU A 126 -0.86 -17.95 -7.03
N ARG A 127 -0.01 -17.72 -8.05
CA ARG A 127 1.36 -18.25 -8.05
C ARG A 127 2.35 -17.40 -7.25
N THR A 128 2.06 -16.11 -7.09
CA THR A 128 2.96 -15.15 -6.46
C THR A 128 2.27 -14.58 -5.24
N PRO A 129 2.89 -14.67 -4.06
CA PRO A 129 2.34 -14.04 -2.87
C PRO A 129 2.15 -12.54 -3.07
N ALA A 130 1.02 -12.04 -2.59
CA ALA A 130 0.73 -10.63 -2.60
C ALA A 130 1.41 -9.97 -1.38
N ALA A 131 2.22 -8.96 -1.65
CA ALA A 131 2.90 -8.19 -0.61
C ALA A 131 1.98 -7.05 -0.14
N PHE A 132 1.69 -6.96 1.16
CA PHE A 132 0.88 -5.89 1.74
C PHE A 132 1.60 -5.28 2.95
N PRO A 133 2.05 -4.02 2.84
CA PRO A 133 2.57 -3.32 3.99
C PRO A 133 1.41 -2.83 4.87
N VAL A 134 1.58 -2.98 6.17
CA VAL A 134 0.66 -2.46 7.20
C VAL A 134 1.48 -1.74 8.28
N ALA A 135 0.86 -0.80 8.97
CA ALA A 135 1.46 -0.12 10.10
C ALA A 135 0.57 -0.23 11.34
N VAL A 136 1.16 -0.54 12.49
CA VAL A 136 0.54 -0.42 13.80
C VAL A 136 1.02 0.89 14.41
N ILE A 137 0.08 1.81 14.68
CA ILE A 137 0.34 3.11 15.30
C ILE A 137 -0.43 3.18 16.62
N GLY A 138 0.12 3.85 17.63
CA GLY A 138 -0.56 4.06 18.92
C GLY A 138 -0.81 2.79 19.76
N GLY A 139 -0.24 1.64 19.39
CA GLY A 139 -0.37 0.37 20.13
C GLY A 139 -1.73 -0.32 20.02
N GLY A 140 -2.65 0.20 19.19
CA GLY A 140 -4.00 -0.35 19.04
C GLY A 140 -4.63 -0.16 17.67
N ASP A 141 -3.97 0.55 16.75
CA ASP A 141 -4.56 0.95 15.47
C ASP A 141 -3.74 0.42 14.30
N LEU A 142 -4.39 -0.36 13.43
CA LEU A 142 -3.79 -0.96 12.24
C LEU A 142 -4.20 -0.17 10.99
N PHE A 143 -3.21 0.32 10.26
CA PHE A 143 -3.35 1.10 9.04
C PHE A 143 -2.85 0.32 7.82
N THR A 144 -3.68 0.25 6.79
CA THR A 144 -3.33 -0.27 5.45
C THR A 144 -2.85 0.84 4.51
N ARG A 145 -3.16 2.10 4.84
CA ARG A 145 -2.67 3.29 4.14
C ARG A 145 -1.99 4.21 5.14
N PHE A 146 -0.71 4.41 4.93
CA PHE A 146 0.15 5.23 5.77
C PHE A 146 1.32 5.73 4.93
N TYR A 147 1.99 6.73 5.48
CA TYR A 147 3.10 7.43 4.90
C TYR A 147 4.33 7.18 5.75
N VAL A 148 5.47 7.08 5.08
CA VAL A 148 6.74 6.97 5.75
C VAL A 148 7.65 8.09 5.26
N ARG A 149 8.27 8.77 6.22
CA ARG A 149 9.22 9.83 5.94
C ARG A 149 10.44 9.24 5.24
N GLU A 150 10.75 9.77 4.06
CA GLU A 150 12.03 9.47 3.42
C GLU A 150 13.08 10.38 4.04
N ARG A 151 14.08 9.75 4.67
CA ARG A 151 15.23 10.44 5.25
C ARG A 151 16.47 10.11 4.43
N PRO A 152 17.29 11.10 4.06
CA PRO A 152 18.65 10.87 3.62
C PRO A 152 19.39 9.96 4.63
N ALA A 153 20.19 9.03 4.13
CA ALA A 153 20.96 8.13 4.97
C ALA A 153 21.85 8.93 5.95
N GLY A 154 21.76 8.62 7.24
CA GLY A 154 22.56 9.27 8.30
C GLY A 154 21.96 10.54 8.91
N GLN A 155 20.79 11.01 8.46
CA GLN A 155 20.12 12.14 9.11
C GLN A 155 19.39 11.67 10.39
N PRO A 156 19.59 12.32 11.55
CA PRO A 156 18.90 11.94 12.78
C PRO A 156 17.38 12.04 12.61
N PRO A 157 16.59 11.27 13.38
CA PRO A 157 15.15 11.42 13.41
C PRO A 157 14.79 12.89 13.66
N ALA A 158 13.88 13.44 12.88
CA ALA A 158 13.37 14.78 13.14
C ALA A 158 12.47 14.75 14.40
N GLU A 159 12.21 15.92 14.99
CA GLU A 159 11.22 16.05 16.06
C GLU A 159 9.89 15.36 15.66
N PRO A 160 9.29 14.54 16.54
CA PRO A 160 8.07 13.77 16.27
C PRO A 160 6.84 14.70 16.21
N ALA A 161 6.75 15.47 15.13
CA ALA A 161 5.64 16.34 14.68
C ALA A 161 6.09 17.25 13.51
N ALA A 162 7.41 17.39 13.28
CA ALA A 162 7.92 18.20 12.18
C ALA A 162 7.65 17.48 10.86
N LEU A 163 6.58 17.84 10.14
CA LEU A 163 6.21 17.20 8.88
C LEU A 163 7.18 17.50 7.73
N SER A 164 8.15 18.40 7.90
CA SER A 164 9.07 18.81 6.84
C SER A 164 9.75 17.64 6.13
N GLY A 165 9.78 17.71 4.80
CA GLY A 165 10.40 16.70 3.93
C GLY A 165 9.39 15.89 3.11
N PHE A 166 9.91 14.83 2.47
CA PHE A 166 9.13 13.95 1.60
C PHE A 166 8.57 12.75 2.37
N TRP A 167 7.28 12.51 2.19
CA TRP A 167 6.52 11.44 2.80
C TRP A 167 5.95 10.55 1.72
N ARG A 168 6.45 9.32 1.68
CA ARG A 168 6.03 8.33 0.71
C ARG A 168 4.83 7.57 1.23
N GLU A 169 3.75 7.52 0.47
CA GLU A 169 2.69 6.55 0.74
C GLU A 169 3.25 5.14 0.54
N TYR A 170 3.18 4.35 1.60
CA TYR A 170 3.73 3.00 1.63
C TYR A 170 2.62 1.96 1.47
N GLY A 171 1.37 2.31 1.78
CA GLY A 171 0.19 1.46 1.57
C GLY A 171 -0.05 1.18 0.09
N ASN A 172 -0.11 -0.10 -0.29
CA ASN A 172 -0.35 -0.52 -1.68
C ASN A 172 -1.76 -1.11 -1.90
N SER A 173 -2.60 -1.15 -0.87
CA SER A 173 -3.99 -1.59 -0.94
C SER A 173 -4.83 -0.83 0.09
N GLY A 174 -6.09 -0.56 -0.25
CA GLY A 174 -7.01 0.07 0.70
C GLY A 174 -7.46 -0.88 1.82
N GLU A 175 -7.47 -2.19 1.57
CA GLU A 175 -8.02 -3.19 2.50
C GLU A 175 -7.34 -4.56 2.34
N ILE A 176 -7.28 -5.32 3.43
CA ILE A 176 -6.92 -6.75 3.43
C ILE A 176 -8.16 -7.56 3.04
N ARG A 177 -8.07 -8.32 1.94
CA ARG A 177 -9.20 -9.03 1.29
C ARG A 177 -9.00 -10.54 1.34
N LEU A 178 -10.03 -11.29 0.94
CA LEU A 178 -9.98 -12.76 0.77
C LEU A 178 -9.26 -13.21 -0.52
N TYR A 179 -8.95 -12.27 -1.40
CA TYR A 179 -8.31 -12.50 -2.70
C TYR A 179 -7.42 -11.30 -3.02
N SER A 180 -6.42 -11.48 -3.89
CA SER A 180 -5.57 -10.36 -4.29
C SER A 180 -6.33 -9.38 -5.17
N GLY A 181 -6.15 -8.09 -4.88
CA GLY A 181 -6.62 -7.01 -5.74
C GLY A 181 -5.57 -6.63 -6.77
N PRO A 182 -5.96 -6.04 -7.92
CA PRO A 182 -4.98 -5.37 -8.76
C PRO A 182 -4.31 -4.23 -7.97
N PRO A 183 -3.04 -3.91 -8.29
CA PRO A 183 -2.38 -2.76 -7.70
C PRO A 183 -3.17 -1.47 -8.03
N PRO A 184 -3.18 -0.46 -7.14
CA PRO A 184 -3.91 0.78 -7.39
C PRO A 184 -3.35 1.49 -8.63
N ASP A 185 -4.21 2.14 -9.42
CA ASP A 185 -3.78 2.89 -10.61
C ASP A 185 -2.91 4.09 -10.26
N ALA A 186 -3.11 4.66 -9.08
CA ALA A 186 -2.29 5.74 -8.54
C ALA A 186 -2.44 5.85 -7.02
N PHE A 187 -1.45 6.49 -6.41
CA PHE A 187 -1.46 6.90 -5.01
C PHE A 187 -0.77 8.27 -4.87
N PHE A 188 -0.80 8.86 -3.69
CA PHE A 188 -0.27 10.20 -3.48
C PHE A 188 0.86 10.17 -2.46
N CYS A 189 1.99 10.80 -2.79
CA CYS A 189 3.01 11.13 -1.80
C CYS A 189 2.86 12.61 -1.41
N LEU A 190 3.41 12.96 -0.26
CA LEU A 190 3.37 14.32 0.25
C LEU A 190 4.78 14.88 0.37
N TRP A 191 4.88 16.19 0.23
CA TRP A 191 6.07 16.94 0.58
C TRP A 191 5.64 18.15 1.39
N PHE A 192 6.31 18.43 2.50
CA PHE A 192 5.98 19.57 3.36
C PHE A 192 7.17 20.49 3.56
N SER A 193 6.90 21.80 3.60
CA SER A 193 7.85 22.84 3.99
C SER A 193 7.12 24.01 4.64
N GLY A 194 7.54 24.38 5.85
CA GLY A 194 6.80 25.33 6.69
C GLY A 194 5.33 24.92 6.83
N SER A 195 4.42 25.86 6.61
CA SER A 195 2.97 25.62 6.60
C SER A 195 2.40 25.22 5.23
N ARG A 196 3.27 24.88 4.26
CA ARG A 196 2.88 24.50 2.89
C ARG A 196 3.10 23.03 2.65
N TYR A 197 2.29 22.47 1.75
CA TYR A 197 2.41 21.10 1.29
C TYR A 197 2.35 21.01 -0.23
N CYS A 198 2.87 19.91 -0.76
CA CYS A 198 2.66 19.46 -2.13
C CYS A 198 2.18 18.00 -2.10
N ARG A 199 1.10 17.73 -2.82
CA ARG A 199 0.55 16.38 -3.01
C ARG A 199 0.88 15.91 -4.41
N ILE A 200 1.72 14.88 -4.49
CA ILE A 200 2.36 14.40 -5.72
C ILE A 200 1.74 13.07 -6.10
N ARG A 201 1.13 13.00 -7.29
CA ARG A 201 0.52 11.77 -7.78
C ARG A 201 1.58 10.85 -8.39
N TYR A 202 1.61 9.61 -7.92
CA TYR A 202 2.36 8.52 -8.53
C TYR A 202 1.37 7.57 -9.19
N TRP A 203 1.50 7.35 -10.50
CA TRP A 203 0.63 6.45 -11.26
C TRP A 203 1.37 5.21 -11.74
N LEU A 204 0.62 4.12 -11.86
CA LEU A 204 1.11 2.83 -12.30
C LEU A 204 1.72 2.95 -13.70
N THR A 205 2.88 2.31 -13.91
CA THR A 205 3.58 2.34 -15.20
C THR A 205 4.14 0.96 -15.56
N GLY A 206 4.13 0.66 -16.86
CA GLY A 206 4.82 -0.51 -17.41
C GLY A 206 6.32 -0.27 -17.67
N ALA A 207 6.83 0.93 -17.37
CA ALA A 207 8.26 1.22 -17.52
C ALA A 207 9.09 0.44 -16.50
N PRO A 208 10.31 -0.03 -16.87
CA PRO A 208 11.19 -0.67 -15.92
C PRO A 208 11.61 0.34 -14.84
N PHE A 209 11.71 -0.13 -13.60
CA PHE A 209 12.21 0.67 -12.49
C PHE A 209 13.63 1.17 -12.78
N ARG A 210 13.86 2.46 -12.51
CA ARG A 210 15.19 3.10 -12.57
C ARG A 210 15.32 4.04 -11.40
N GLU A 211 16.49 4.09 -10.80
CA GLU A 211 16.81 5.15 -9.87
C GLU A 211 16.92 6.48 -10.62
N GLY A 212 16.54 7.56 -9.94
CA GLY A 212 16.56 8.90 -10.48
C GLY A 212 15.49 9.76 -9.87
N ASP A 213 15.67 11.07 -10.00
CA ASP A 213 14.83 12.06 -9.35
C ASP A 213 13.94 12.79 -10.35
N ALA A 214 12.76 13.15 -9.84
CA ALA A 214 11.89 14.16 -10.43
C ALA A 214 12.05 15.46 -9.64
N VAL A 215 12.10 16.58 -10.36
CA VAL A 215 12.40 17.90 -9.81
C VAL A 215 11.24 18.85 -10.06
N PHE A 216 10.92 19.67 -9.08
CA PHE A 216 9.92 20.73 -9.14
C PHE A 216 10.28 21.86 -8.18
N THR A 217 9.67 23.03 -8.34
CA THR A 217 9.87 24.18 -7.45
C THR A 217 8.53 24.51 -6.79
N PRO A 218 8.32 24.09 -5.53
CA PRO A 218 7.12 24.45 -4.77
C PRO A 218 6.97 25.96 -4.65
N GLN A 219 5.73 26.46 -4.57
CA GLN A 219 5.51 27.86 -4.28
C GLN A 219 6.10 28.24 -2.91
N GLY A 220 6.90 29.30 -2.89
CA GLY A 220 7.58 29.80 -1.68
C GLY A 220 9.02 29.30 -1.55
N GLU A 221 9.42 28.29 -2.33
CA GLU A 221 10.81 27.84 -2.41
C GLU A 221 11.55 28.55 -3.55
N THR A 222 12.80 28.91 -3.31
CA THR A 222 13.69 29.46 -4.35
C THR A 222 14.45 28.37 -5.09
N GLU A 223 14.76 27.27 -4.40
CA GLU A 223 15.53 26.16 -4.94
C GLU A 223 14.61 25.02 -5.39
N PRO A 224 14.97 24.29 -6.47
CA PRO A 224 14.25 23.09 -6.87
C PRO A 224 14.39 21.97 -5.83
N VAL A 225 13.28 21.26 -5.61
CA VAL A 225 13.19 20.09 -4.74
C VAL A 225 13.20 18.83 -5.59
N ALA A 226 13.96 17.82 -5.15
CA ALA A 226 14.02 16.50 -5.76
C ALA A 226 13.19 15.47 -4.97
N VAL A 227 12.45 14.63 -5.69
CA VAL A 227 11.73 13.47 -5.15
C VAL A 227 11.99 12.24 -6.04
N PRO A 228 11.88 11.01 -5.51
CA PRO A 228 12.13 9.81 -6.32
C PRO A 228 11.21 9.74 -7.55
N LYS A 229 11.77 9.63 -8.75
CA LYS A 229 10.99 9.56 -9.99
C LYS A 229 10.16 8.29 -10.09
N PHE A 230 10.70 7.19 -9.57
CA PHE A 230 10.07 5.87 -9.58
C PHE A 230 9.96 5.32 -8.17
N LEU A 231 8.81 4.73 -7.86
CA LEU A 231 8.56 4.03 -6.61
C LEU A 231 8.12 2.59 -6.91
N ARG A 232 8.48 1.67 -6.01
CA ARG A 232 7.96 0.30 -6.02
C ARG A 232 6.93 0.11 -4.90
N ALA A 233 5.84 -0.56 -5.23
CA ALA A 233 4.87 -1.01 -4.23
C ALA A 233 4.49 -2.46 -4.57
N GLY A 234 4.99 -3.41 -3.77
CA GLY A 234 5.00 -4.82 -4.16
C GLY A 234 5.73 -5.03 -5.49
N ASN A 235 5.07 -5.68 -6.44
CA ASN A 235 5.59 -5.95 -7.79
C ASN A 235 5.30 -4.82 -8.80
N ALA A 236 4.56 -3.78 -8.40
CA ALA A 236 4.17 -2.69 -9.27
C ALA A 236 5.17 -1.52 -9.21
N VAL A 237 5.38 -0.87 -10.35
CA VAL A 237 6.23 0.32 -10.50
C VAL A 237 5.35 1.52 -10.79
N TYR A 238 5.63 2.62 -10.10
CA TYR A 238 4.90 3.87 -10.21
C TYR A 238 5.83 5.00 -10.59
N THR A 239 5.31 6.01 -11.28
CA THR A 239 6.06 7.24 -11.61
C THR A 239 5.21 8.48 -11.44
N CYS A 240 5.87 9.61 -11.19
CA CYS A 240 5.24 10.93 -11.03
C CYS A 240 5.48 11.87 -12.22
N VAL A 241 6.20 11.41 -13.26
CA VAL A 241 6.50 12.20 -14.47
C VAL A 241 6.07 11.46 -15.72
N THR A 242 5.68 12.22 -16.75
CA THR A 242 5.33 11.68 -18.06
C THR A 242 6.57 11.49 -18.93
N GLY A 243 6.66 10.34 -19.59
CA GLY A 243 7.75 10.04 -20.53
C GLY A 243 9.14 9.94 -19.89
N THR A 244 10.16 10.43 -20.59
CA THR A 244 11.57 10.30 -20.18
C THR A 244 12.08 11.46 -19.34
N GLY A 245 11.32 12.55 -19.21
CA GLY A 245 11.75 13.76 -18.50
C GLY A 245 11.92 13.58 -16.99
N SER A 246 12.51 14.58 -16.34
CA SER A 246 12.67 14.66 -14.88
C SER A 246 11.84 15.77 -14.25
N VAL A 247 11.11 16.57 -15.04
CA VAL A 247 10.35 17.71 -14.51
C VAL A 247 8.98 17.25 -14.04
N LEU A 248 8.72 17.33 -12.73
CA LEU A 248 7.42 17.08 -12.12
C LEU A 248 6.52 18.31 -12.31
N ARG A 249 5.39 18.11 -12.99
CA ARG A 249 4.40 19.16 -13.28
C ARG A 249 3.02 18.88 -12.69
N ASN A 250 2.77 17.64 -12.28
CA ASN A 250 1.45 17.17 -11.86
C ASN A 250 1.42 16.99 -10.34
N TYR A 251 1.37 18.10 -9.62
CA TYR A 251 1.23 18.14 -8.17
C TYR A 251 0.21 19.20 -7.77
N GLU A 252 -0.50 18.93 -6.69
CA GLU A 252 -1.33 19.90 -5.99
C GLU A 252 -0.47 20.55 -4.90
N GLN A 253 -0.77 21.80 -4.57
CA GLN A 253 -0.09 22.54 -3.50
C GLN A 253 -1.09 23.37 -2.70
N GLY A 254 -0.73 23.67 -1.47
CA GLY A 254 -1.59 24.42 -0.57
C GLY A 254 -0.96 24.60 0.80
N THR A 255 -1.80 24.96 1.77
CA THR A 255 -1.43 25.09 3.17
C THR A 255 -1.96 23.94 4.01
N TRP A 256 -1.29 23.67 5.11
CA TRP A 256 -1.74 22.69 6.09
C TRP A 256 -1.59 23.24 7.51
N GLU A 257 -2.43 22.72 8.41
CA GLU A 257 -2.34 22.99 9.84
C GLU A 257 -2.75 21.74 10.62
N ILE A 258 -2.18 21.57 11.81
CA ILE A 258 -2.60 20.53 12.76
C ILE A 258 -3.33 21.23 13.91
N ALA A 259 -4.52 20.73 14.23
CA ALA A 259 -5.32 21.19 15.35
C ALA A 259 -5.80 19.98 16.16
N GLY A 260 -5.13 19.71 17.28
CA GLY A 260 -5.36 18.47 18.05
C GLY A 260 -4.97 17.24 17.24
N ASP A 261 -5.88 16.27 17.15
CA ASP A 261 -5.68 14.99 16.43
C ASP A 261 -6.14 15.05 14.97
N GLU A 262 -6.34 16.25 14.42
CA GLU A 262 -6.74 16.46 13.04
C GLU A 262 -5.71 17.29 12.28
N ILE A 263 -5.51 16.92 11.01
CA ILE A 263 -4.81 17.73 10.02
C ILE A 263 -5.83 18.33 9.05
N ARG A 264 -5.67 19.62 8.77
CA ARG A 264 -6.44 20.33 7.76
C ARG A 264 -5.54 20.67 6.58
N PHE A 265 -5.97 20.30 5.39
CA PHE A 265 -5.38 20.70 4.12
C PHE A 265 -6.27 21.74 3.44
N GLN A 266 -5.67 22.80 2.93
CA GLN A 266 -6.33 23.81 2.10
C GLN A 266 -5.56 23.93 0.79
N ALA A 267 -6.10 23.39 -0.29
CA ALA A 267 -5.49 23.45 -1.62
C ALA A 267 -5.65 24.85 -2.24
N ASP A 268 -4.57 25.39 -2.81
CA ASP A 268 -4.62 26.65 -3.55
C ASP A 268 -5.51 26.50 -4.79
N ARG A 269 -5.43 25.33 -5.43
CA ARG A 269 -6.19 24.93 -6.60
C ARG A 269 -6.39 23.42 -6.62
N ILE A 270 -7.59 22.99 -7.00
CA ILE A 270 -7.90 21.58 -7.25
C ILE A 270 -7.25 21.16 -8.57
N VAL A 271 -6.33 20.20 -8.51
CA VAL A 271 -5.63 19.64 -9.67
C VAL A 271 -6.15 18.25 -10.03
N PHE A 272 -6.57 17.46 -9.04
CA PHE A 272 -6.99 16.08 -9.22
C PHE A 272 -8.52 15.93 -9.18
N ALA A 273 -9.05 14.99 -9.97
CA ALA A 273 -10.46 14.63 -9.91
C ALA A 273 -10.80 14.06 -8.52
N GLY A 274 -11.86 14.58 -7.89
CA GLY A 274 -12.28 14.18 -6.55
C GLY A 274 -11.50 14.83 -5.40
N ALA A 275 -10.44 15.60 -5.68
CA ALA A 275 -9.77 16.38 -4.64
C ALA A 275 -10.68 17.51 -4.15
N ARG A 276 -10.60 17.77 -2.85
CA ARG A 276 -11.37 18.82 -2.18
C ARG A 276 -10.49 20.05 -1.98
N ARG A 277 -11.08 21.24 -2.07
CA ARG A 277 -10.37 22.48 -1.75
C ARG A 277 -9.96 22.53 -0.28
N GLU A 278 -10.80 21.99 0.58
CA GLU A 278 -10.54 21.87 2.01
C GLU A 278 -10.84 20.43 2.43
N GLU A 279 -9.92 19.86 3.21
CA GLU A 279 -10.00 18.48 3.69
C GLU A 279 -9.44 18.42 5.10
N THR A 280 -10.27 17.98 6.05
CA THR A 280 -9.86 17.74 7.43
C THR A 280 -9.90 16.24 7.68
N LEU A 281 -8.81 15.67 8.20
CA LEU A 281 -8.66 14.25 8.46
C LEU A 281 -8.07 14.03 9.85
N PRO A 282 -8.48 12.98 10.58
CA PRO A 282 -7.72 12.47 11.70
C PRO A 282 -6.28 12.18 11.29
N VAL A 283 -5.32 12.49 12.16
CA VAL A 283 -3.89 12.28 11.91
C VAL A 283 -3.25 11.48 13.03
N PHE A 284 -2.46 10.47 12.65
CA PHE A 284 -1.80 9.57 13.58
C PHE A 284 -0.30 9.55 13.32
N PHE A 285 0.50 9.61 14.38
CA PHE A 285 1.96 9.58 14.31
C PHE A 285 2.51 8.39 15.08
N SER A 286 3.51 7.71 14.52
CA SER A 286 4.34 6.80 15.31
C SER A 286 5.13 7.56 16.36
N ALA A 287 5.51 6.89 17.45
CA ALA A 287 6.39 7.45 18.48
C ALA A 287 7.72 8.01 17.93
N SER A 288 8.25 7.42 16.85
CA SER A 288 9.48 7.90 16.19
C SER A 288 9.28 9.12 15.28
N GLY A 289 8.03 9.51 14.99
CA GLY A 289 7.72 10.59 14.05
C GLY A 289 8.02 10.29 12.57
N ASP A 290 8.34 9.04 12.22
CA ASP A 290 8.66 8.63 10.84
C ASP A 290 7.47 8.02 10.09
N ILE A 291 6.41 7.64 10.80
CA ILE A 291 5.19 7.06 10.24
C ILE A 291 4.04 8.01 10.52
N LEU A 292 3.23 8.22 9.50
CA LEU A 292 2.08 9.10 9.50
C LEU A 292 0.91 8.39 8.84
N ALA A 293 -0.28 8.43 9.43
CA ALA A 293 -1.49 7.98 8.78
C ALA A 293 -2.58 9.04 8.84
N PHE A 294 -3.43 9.07 7.82
CA PHE A 294 -4.58 9.95 7.75
C PHE A 294 -5.87 9.15 7.68
N GLY A 295 -6.93 9.69 8.29
CA GLY A 295 -8.22 9.02 8.37
C GLY A 295 -8.27 7.98 9.49
N PRO A 296 -9.43 7.35 9.71
CA PRO A 296 -9.58 6.33 10.74
C PRO A 296 -8.71 5.09 10.44
N PRO A 297 -8.32 4.33 11.47
CA PRO A 297 -7.62 3.08 11.28
C PRO A 297 -8.46 2.08 10.48
N ALA A 298 -7.79 1.22 9.71
CA ALA A 298 -8.46 0.18 8.94
C ALA A 298 -9.03 -0.91 9.86
N PHE A 299 -8.33 -1.19 10.96
CA PHE A 299 -8.74 -2.09 12.03
C PHE A 299 -8.23 -1.58 13.37
N THR A 300 -8.98 -1.85 14.43
CA THR A 300 -8.54 -1.62 15.81
C THR A 300 -8.26 -2.95 16.48
N ARG A 301 -7.36 -2.96 17.46
CA ARG A 301 -7.04 -4.16 18.24
C ARG A 301 -8.30 -4.64 18.95
N SER A 302 -8.63 -5.92 18.78
CA SER A 302 -9.77 -6.51 19.48
C SER A 302 -9.37 -6.98 20.88
N GLY A 303 -10.30 -6.91 21.82
CA GLY A 303 -10.16 -7.52 23.14
C GLY A 303 -10.43 -9.03 23.16
N ILE A 304 -10.84 -9.61 22.02
CA ILE A 304 -11.14 -11.04 21.88
C ILE A 304 -9.85 -11.85 21.94
N GLN A 305 -9.78 -12.77 22.90
CA GLN A 305 -8.66 -13.71 23.06
C GLN A 305 -8.91 -15.07 22.37
N ASP A 306 -10.19 -15.48 22.30
CA ASP A 306 -10.63 -16.72 21.65
C ASP A 306 -11.63 -16.38 20.55
N LEU A 307 -11.12 -16.28 19.32
CA LEU A 307 -11.94 -15.95 18.16
C LEU A 307 -12.87 -17.11 17.78
N ASP A 308 -12.45 -18.36 17.97
CA ASP A 308 -13.28 -19.54 17.69
C ASP A 308 -14.50 -19.59 18.62
N GLY A 309 -14.28 -19.33 19.91
CA GLY A 309 -15.35 -19.20 20.90
C GLY A 309 -16.35 -18.10 20.56
N GLU A 310 -15.86 -16.92 20.14
CA GLU A 310 -16.71 -15.80 19.71
C GLU A 310 -17.55 -16.16 18.48
N ILE A 311 -16.94 -16.79 17.46
CA ILE A 311 -17.66 -17.26 16.26
C ILE A 311 -18.73 -18.27 16.63
N ALA A 312 -18.40 -19.27 17.45
CA ALA A 312 -19.33 -20.30 17.87
C ALA A 312 -20.49 -19.71 18.69
N ALA A 313 -20.19 -18.81 19.64
CA ALA A 313 -21.19 -18.15 20.47
C ALA A 313 -22.14 -17.27 19.64
N HIS A 314 -21.61 -16.53 18.66
CA HIS A 314 -22.42 -15.74 17.74
C HIS A 314 -23.31 -16.64 16.87
N ASN A 315 -22.72 -17.67 16.25
CA ASN A 315 -23.42 -18.53 15.30
C ASN A 315 -24.44 -19.48 15.95
N ALA A 316 -24.32 -19.73 17.26
CA ALA A 316 -25.31 -20.48 18.03
C ALA A 316 -26.63 -19.72 18.26
N LYS A 317 -26.66 -18.39 18.08
CA LYS A 317 -27.86 -17.57 18.26
C LYS A 317 -28.91 -17.95 17.21
N ARG A 318 -29.95 -18.66 17.66
CA ARG A 318 -31.09 -19.05 16.80
C ARG A 318 -32.04 -17.88 16.60
N ARG A 319 -32.64 -17.78 15.41
CA ARG A 319 -33.75 -16.85 15.19
C ARG A 319 -34.97 -17.30 16.01
N PRO A 320 -35.76 -16.37 16.58
CA PRO A 320 -37.15 -16.69 16.82
C PRO A 320 -37.78 -17.12 15.49
N PRO A 321 -38.73 -18.07 15.48
CA PRO A 321 -39.49 -18.39 14.29
C PRO A 321 -39.97 -17.10 13.63
N ARG A 322 -39.84 -16.99 12.30
CA ARG A 322 -40.46 -15.87 11.59
C ARG A 322 -41.94 -15.90 11.94
N GLU A 323 -42.48 -14.76 12.36
CA GLU A 323 -43.94 -14.64 12.44
C GLU A 323 -44.50 -15.05 11.08
N PRO A 324 -45.47 -15.97 11.06
CA PRO A 324 -46.08 -16.39 9.82
C PRO A 324 -46.63 -15.14 9.12
N PRO A 325 -46.45 -15.00 7.80
CA PRO A 325 -46.88 -13.81 7.06
C PRO A 325 -48.41 -13.61 7.09
N LEU A 326 -49.14 -14.61 7.56
CA LEU A 326 -50.55 -14.55 7.89
C LEU A 326 -50.68 -14.98 9.35
N GLU A 327 -51.34 -14.16 10.16
CA GLU A 327 -51.90 -14.63 11.42
C GLU A 327 -52.86 -15.78 11.13
N PHE A 328 -53.00 -16.73 12.07
CA PHE A 328 -54.00 -17.79 11.93
C PHE A 328 -55.39 -17.15 11.83
N MET A 329 -55.86 -16.94 10.61
CA MET A 329 -57.26 -16.58 10.35
C MET A 329 -58.07 -17.86 10.49
N GLU A 330 -59.10 -17.85 11.34
CA GLU A 330 -60.14 -18.87 11.25
C GLU A 330 -60.72 -18.82 9.83
N LEU A 331 -60.57 -19.91 9.08
CA LEU A 331 -61.23 -20.04 7.79
C LEU A 331 -62.74 -20.16 8.04
N ASP A 332 -63.43 -19.03 8.01
CA ASP A 332 -64.89 -18.99 7.90
C ASP A 332 -65.29 -19.26 6.44
N PHE A 333 -65.39 -20.54 6.11
CA PHE A 333 -66.02 -20.96 4.88
C PHE A 333 -67.52 -20.67 5.00
N ARG A 334 -67.96 -19.54 4.43
CA ARG A 334 -69.37 -19.15 4.31
C ARG A 334 -70.12 -20.07 3.33
N TRP A 335 -70.26 -21.34 3.70
CA TRP A 335 -70.87 -22.39 2.88
C TRP A 335 -72.30 -22.03 2.46
N GLU A 336 -73.05 -21.38 3.34
CA GLU A 336 -74.41 -20.89 3.05
C GLU A 336 -74.43 -19.89 1.88
N GLU A 337 -73.46 -18.98 1.81
CA GLU A 337 -73.36 -17.98 0.74
C GLU A 337 -72.93 -18.63 -0.59
N ILE A 338 -72.04 -19.62 -0.53
CA ILE A 338 -71.59 -20.41 -1.68
C ILE A 338 -72.77 -21.22 -2.27
N GLU A 339 -73.59 -21.83 -1.42
CA GLU A 339 -74.79 -22.55 -1.86
C GLU A 339 -75.85 -21.61 -2.45
N ARG A 340 -75.99 -20.40 -1.91
CA ARG A 340 -76.91 -19.38 -2.46
C ARG A 340 -76.52 -18.96 -3.87
N ILE A 341 -75.23 -18.78 -4.15
CA ILE A 341 -74.72 -18.39 -5.49
C ILE A 341 -74.80 -19.56 -6.49
N ARG A 342 -74.80 -20.81 -6.02
CA ARG A 342 -74.94 -22.00 -6.88
C ARG A 342 -76.36 -22.23 -7.41
N ARG A 343 -77.38 -21.61 -6.83
CA ARG A 343 -78.77 -21.67 -7.31
C ARG A 343 -79.07 -20.56 -8.31
#